data_AF-A0A2W4WAJ9-F1
#
_entry.id   AF-A0A2W4WAJ9-F1
#
_cell.length_a   1.000
_cell.length_b   1.000
_cell.length_c   1.000
_cell.angle_alpha   90.00
_cell.angle_beta   90.00
_cell.angle_gamma   90.00
#
_symmetry.space_group_name_H-M   'P 1'
#
loop_
_entity.id
_entity.type
_entity.pdbx_description
1 polymer ?
#
loop_
_entity_poly.entity_id
_entity_poly.type
_entity_poly.pdbx_seq_one_letter_code
_entity_poly.pdbx_strand_id
1 'polypeptide(L)' 'MSDSPSHFTPDELERWRFGLAQANLNNILCHCRDCDETWMASDDENLVCACGSRRVEYIPCWQFPDG' A
#
# COMPACT_ATOMS: atom_id res chain seq x y z
N MET A 1 -18.73 18.92 12.01
CA MET A 1 -18.54 17.71 11.19
C MET A 1 -18.77 16.55 12.13
N SER A 2 -19.86 15.81 11.95
CA SER A 2 -20.19 14.69 12.84
C SER A 2 -19.28 13.54 12.46
N ASP A 3 -18.45 13.09 13.40
CA ASP A 3 -17.67 11.87 13.22
C ASP A 3 -18.65 10.72 12.99
N SER A 4 -18.57 10.10 11.81
CA SER A 4 -19.35 8.90 11.55
C SER A 4 -18.79 7.81 12.47
N PRO A 5 -19.63 7.10 13.22
CA PRO A 5 -19.15 6.03 14.09
C PRO A 5 -18.35 5.03 13.24
N SER A 6 -17.13 4.72 13.67
CA SER A 6 -16.30 3.69 13.04
C SER A 6 -17.11 2.40 12.93
N HIS A 7 -17.19 1.86 11.72
CA HIS A 7 -17.86 0.57 11.47
C HIS A 7 -17.13 -0.63 12.10
N PHE A 8 -15.89 -0.43 12.55
CA PHE A 8 -15.05 -1.44 13.17
C PHE A 8 -14.70 -1.05 14.61
N THR A 9 -14.68 -2.04 15.50
CA THR A 9 -13.98 -1.94 16.77
C THR A 9 -12.47 -1.77 16.52
N PRO A 10 -11.70 -1.23 17.50
CA PRO A 10 -10.25 -1.09 17.36
C PRO A 10 -9.55 -2.40 16.97
N ASP A 11 -9.93 -3.53 17.59
CA ASP A 11 -9.34 -4.84 17.31
C ASP A 11 -9.69 -5.38 15.92
N GLU A 12 -10.90 -5.09 15.42
CA GLU A 12 -11.28 -5.45 14.05
C GLU A 12 -10.51 -4.62 13.03
N LEU A 13 -10.34 -3.33 13.31
CA LEU A 13 -9.56 -2.43 12.45
C LEU A 13 -8.08 -2.86 12.40
N GLU A 14 -7.50 -3.23 13.53
CA GLU A 14 -6.12 -3.73 13.59
C GLU A 14 -5.95 -5.03 12.80
N ARG A 15 -6.88 -5.98 12.96
CA ARG A 15 -6.87 -7.23 12.18
C ARG A 15 -6.98 -6.99 10.68
N TRP A 16 -7.83 -6.05 10.26
CA TRP A 16 -7.94 -5.66 8.85
C TRP A 16 -6.65 -5.03 8.32
N ARG A 17 -6.04 -4.12 9.07
CA ARG A 17 -4.75 -3.50 8.71
C ARG A 17 -3.64 -4.54 8.61
N PHE A 18 -3.60 -5.51 9.51
CA PHE A 18 -2.66 -6.62 9.45
C PHE A 18 -2.85 -7.45 8.16
N GLY A 19 -4.09 -7.84 7.83
CA GLY A 19 -4.39 -8.55 6.59
C GLY A 19 -3.98 -7.77 5.34
N LEU A 20 -4.22 -6.45 5.33
CA LEU A 20 -3.80 -5.56 4.26
C LEU A 20 -2.28 -5.51 4.11
N ALA A 21 -1.56 -5.37 5.22
CA ALA A 21 -0.09 -5.37 5.22
C ALA A 21 0.47 -6.70 4.69
N GLN A 22 -0.14 -7.83 5.05
CA GLN A 22 0.25 -9.14 4.50
C GLN A 22 0.00 -9.22 2.99
N ALA A 23 -1.15 -8.73 2.51
CA ALA A 23 -1.47 -8.70 1.09
C ALA A 23 -0.52 -7.80 0.28
N ASN A 24 -0.03 -6.71 0.88
CA ASN A 24 0.89 -5.78 0.24
C ASN A 24 2.31 -6.32 0.05
N LEU A 25 2.72 -7.36 0.79
CA LEU A 25 4.08 -7.93 0.70
C LEU A 25 4.44 -8.29 -0.75
N ASN A 26 5.44 -7.59 -1.30
CA ASN A 26 5.90 -7.67 -2.69
C ASN A 26 4.82 -7.47 -3.76
N ASN A 27 3.70 -6.83 -3.41
CA ASN A 27 2.56 -6.63 -4.30
C ASN A 27 2.26 -5.15 -4.54
N ILE A 28 3.10 -4.21 -4.13
CA ILE A 28 2.93 -2.80 -4.46
C ILE A 28 3.80 -2.47 -5.67
N LEU A 29 3.20 -2.23 -6.82
CA LEU A 29 3.91 -1.73 -8.00
C LEU A 29 4.07 -0.21 -7.86
N CYS A 30 5.31 0.26 -7.91
CA CYS A 30 5.69 1.65 -7.79
C CYS A 30 6.23 2.21 -9.11
N HIS A 31 5.98 3.49 -9.33
CA HIS A 31 6.51 4.26 -10.46
C HIS A 31 6.96 5.65 -10.00
N CYS A 32 8.22 6.00 -10.27
CA CYS A 32 8.75 7.33 -9.95
C CYS A 32 8.43 8.33 -11.07
N ARG A 33 7.76 9.44 -10.74
CA ARG A 33 7.43 10.49 -11.71
C ARG A 33 8.59 11.38 -12.14
N ASP A 34 9.75 11.27 -11.49
CA ASP A 34 10.91 12.12 -11.77
C ASP A 34 11.96 11.42 -12.64
N CYS A 35 12.08 10.10 -12.55
CA CYS A 35 13.10 9.32 -13.28
C CYS A 35 12.53 8.10 -14.03
N ASP A 36 11.21 7.92 -14.00
CA ASP A 36 10.46 6.84 -14.65
C ASP A 36 10.78 5.41 -14.20
N GLU A 37 11.63 5.23 -13.20
CA GLU A 37 11.94 3.92 -12.62
C GLU A 37 10.68 3.22 -12.06
N THR A 38 10.59 1.91 -12.26
CA THR A 38 9.50 1.06 -11.73
C THR A 38 10.06 -0.08 -10.88
N TRP A 39 9.42 -0.35 -9.75
CA TRP A 39 9.87 -1.41 -8.82
C TRP A 39 8.71 -1.97 -8.01
N MET A 40 8.96 -3.12 -7.35
CA MET A 40 8.02 -3.72 -6.41
C MET A 40 8.39 -3.37 -4.97
N ALA A 41 7.40 -3.01 -4.17
CA ALA A 41 7.52 -2.75 -2.74
C ALA A 41 6.58 -3.66 -1.93
N SER A 42 6.80 -3.69 -0.61
CA SER A 42 5.98 -4.45 0.35
C SER A 42 5.07 -3.59 1.20
N ASP A 43 5.28 -2.27 1.18
CA ASP A 43 4.46 -1.26 1.82
C ASP A 43 4.34 -0.06 0.87
N ASP A 44 3.31 0.75 1.11
CA ASP A 44 3.09 2.02 0.44
C ASP A 44 3.47 3.22 1.33
N GLU A 45 3.93 2.95 2.55
CA GLU A 45 4.39 3.96 3.48
C GLU A 45 5.84 4.36 3.18
N ASN A 46 6.09 5.67 3.04
CA ASN A 46 7.45 6.20 2.85
C ASN A 46 8.20 5.68 1.61
N LEU A 47 7.51 5.47 0.50
CA LEU A 47 8.15 5.12 -0.78
C LEU A 47 9.17 6.20 -1.20
N VAL A 48 10.42 5.78 -1.36
CA VAL A 48 11.52 6.61 -1.90
C VAL A 48 12.17 5.87 -3.04
N CYS A 49 12.23 6.51 -4.20
CA CYS A 49 12.94 5.96 -5.35
C CYS A 49 14.46 6.00 -5.13
N ALA A 50 15.21 5.12 -5.80
CA ALA A 50 16.68 5.12 -5.76
C ALA A 50 17.31 6.46 -6.21
N CYS A 51 16.59 7.28 -7.00
CA CYS A 51 17.02 8.63 -7.36
C CYS A 51 16.86 9.67 -6.23
N GLY A 52 16.28 9.29 -5.09
CA GLY A 52 15.97 10.16 -3.96
C GLY A 52 14.58 10.83 -4.02
N SER A 53 13.83 10.63 -5.10
CA SER A 53 12.48 11.20 -5.23
C SER A 53 11.46 10.52 -4.32
N ARG A 54 10.54 11.33 -3.79
CA ARG A 54 9.32 10.91 -3.09
C ARG A 54 8.06 11.07 -3.95
N ARG A 55 8.19 11.52 -5.20
CA ARG A 55 7.07 11.65 -6.15
C ARG A 55 6.77 10.29 -6.79
N VAL A 56 6.37 9.35 -5.96
CA VAL A 56 6.08 7.96 -6.36
C VAL A 56 4.57 7.78 -6.46
N GLU A 57 4.12 7.26 -7.59
CA GLU A 57 2.78 6.69 -7.75
C GLU A 57 2.86 5.19 -7.50
N TYR A 58 1.82 4.61 -6.91
CA TYR A 58 1.80 3.18 -6.61
C TYR A 58 0.41 2.59 -6.80
N ILE A 59 0.37 1.28 -7.05
CA ILE A 59 -0.85 0.51 -7.15
C ILE A 59 -0.66 -0.88 -6.51
N PRO A 60 -1.56 -1.32 -5.62
CA PRO A 60 -1.57 -2.70 -5.15
C PRO A 60 -1.95 -3.67 -6.30
N CYS A 61 -1.12 -4.67 -6.50
CA CYS A 61 -1.22 -5.70 -7.54
C CYS A 61 -1.53 -7.07 -6.92
N TRP A 62 -2.51 -7.14 -6.00
CA TRP A 62 -2.86 -8.39 -5.34
C TRP A 62 -3.33 -9.43 -6.36
N GLN A 63 -2.76 -10.63 -6.27
CA GLN A 63 -3.21 -11.77 -7.04
C GLN A 63 -4.13 -12.61 -6.16
N PHE A 64 -5.40 -12.69 -6.54
CA PHE A 64 -6.33 -13.63 -5.96
C PHE A 64 -6.24 -14.91 -6.77
N PRO A 65 -5.93 -16.07 -6.18
CA PRO A 65 -5.95 -17.33 -6.90
C PRO A 65 -7.39 -17.61 -7.38
N ASP A 66 -7.53 -18.08 -8.63
CA ASP A 66 -8.81 -18.36 -9.30
C ASP A 66 -9.54 -19.61 -8.75
N GLY A 67 -9.44 -19.89 -7.44
CA GLY A 67 -9.95 -21.12 -6.80
C GLY A 67 -11.47 -21.24 -6.78
#